data_AF-A0A1W9MFP5-F1
#
_entry.id   AF-A0A1W9MFP5-F1
#
_cell.length_a   1.000
_cell.length_b   1.000
_cell.length_c   1.000
_cell.angle_alpha   90.00
_cell.angle_beta   90.00
_cell.angle_gamma   90.00
#
_symmetry.space_group_name_H-M   'P 1'
#
loop_
_entity.id
_entity.type
_entity.pdbx_description
1 polymer ?
#
loop_
_entity_poly.entity_id
_entity_poly.type
_entity_poly.pdbx_seq_one_letter_code
_entity_poly.pdbx_strand_id
1 'polypeptide(L)'
;MVTKIEKALEKIKGINSFEYVKFIILYGSAAKGQAREHSDIDICIYYDKNNEKCSRFRFRVLSELFDELYDVHIFQQLPLYVRADVLKGNILYCKDKNFLYDTSIATIKEFEAFKHRLYDYIGEKTIT
;
A
#
# COMPACT_ATOMS: atom_id res chain seq x y z
N MET A 1 8.74 15.06 8.36
CA MET A 1 8.00 13.95 7.69
C MET A 1 8.05 12.66 8.51
N VAL A 2 9.22 12.18 8.92
CA VAL A 2 9.39 10.96 9.75
C VAL A 2 8.46 10.93 10.96
N THR A 3 8.42 12.00 11.76
CA THR A 3 7.56 12.10 12.95
C THR A 3 6.05 11.98 12.64
N LYS A 4 5.61 12.38 11.43
CA LYS A 4 4.21 12.25 11.01
C LYS A 4 3.87 10.78 10.72
N ILE A 5 4.78 10.07 10.04
CA ILE A 5 4.64 8.63 9.73
C ILE A 5 4.60 7.80 11.02
N GLU A 6 5.48 8.10 11.98
CA GLU A 6 5.51 7.41 13.28
C GLU A 6 4.19 7.59 14.03
N LYS A 7 3.70 8.83 14.15
CA LYS A 7 2.40 9.12 14.76
C LYS A 7 1.24 8.41 14.05
N ALA A 8 1.24 8.37 12.72
CA ALA A 8 0.23 7.65 11.96
C ALA A 8 0.28 6.15 12.28
N LEU A 9 1.47 5.57 12.33
CA LEU A 9 1.65 4.15 12.64
C LEU A 9 1.20 3.81 14.06
N GLU A 10 1.47 4.67 15.04
CA GLU A 10 1.00 4.52 16.42
C GLU A 10 -0.53 4.52 16.48
N LYS A 11 -1.19 5.50 15.83
CA LYS A 11 -2.65 5.55 15.75
C LYS A 11 -3.23 4.29 15.09
N ILE A 12 -2.67 3.85 13.96
CA ILE A 12 -3.12 2.64 13.26
C ILE A 12 -2.98 1.40 14.15
N LYS A 13 -1.88 1.27 14.88
CA LYS A 13 -1.65 0.16 15.83
C LYS A 13 -2.64 0.16 16.99
N GLY A 14 -3.15 1.33 17.40
CA GLY A 14 -4.16 1.47 18.45
C GLY A 14 -5.58 1.07 18.02
N ILE A 15 -5.83 0.85 16.73
CA ILE A 15 -7.16 0.51 16.23
C ILE A 15 -7.53 -0.93 16.65
N ASN A 16 -8.70 -1.08 17.29
CA ASN A 16 -9.32 -2.38 17.49
C ASN A 16 -9.41 -3.14 16.16
N SER A 17 -8.93 -4.39 16.12
CA SER A 17 -8.75 -5.24 14.93
C SER A 17 -7.40 -5.13 14.19
N PHE A 18 -6.43 -4.39 14.73
CA PHE A 18 -5.08 -4.31 14.16
C PHE A 18 -4.40 -5.69 14.02
N GLU A 19 -4.80 -6.70 14.80
CA GLU A 19 -4.24 -8.06 14.71
C GLU A 19 -4.37 -8.72 13.33
N TYR A 20 -5.30 -8.24 12.49
CA TYR A 20 -5.47 -8.69 11.09
C TYR A 20 -4.59 -7.95 10.09
N VAL A 21 -3.90 -6.88 10.49
CA VAL A 21 -2.92 -6.21 9.63
C VAL A 21 -1.69 -7.11 9.48
N LYS A 22 -1.34 -7.43 8.23
CA LYS A 22 -0.16 -8.27 7.91
C LYS A 22 1.07 -7.44 7.63
N PHE A 23 0.91 -6.34 6.91
CA PHE A 23 1.98 -5.38 6.65
C PHE A 23 1.41 -3.99 6.34
N ILE A 24 2.25 -2.98 6.53
CA ILE A 24 2.02 -1.59 6.16
C ILE A 24 3.25 -1.11 5.39
N ILE A 25 3.04 -0.53 4.22
CA ILE A 25 4.10 -0.02 3.36
C ILE A 25 3.80 1.44 3.02
N LEU A 26 4.80 2.29 3.21
CA LEU A 26 4.85 3.62 2.64
C LEU A 26 5.32 3.51 1.19
N TYR A 27 4.57 4.05 0.25
CA TYR A 27 4.94 4.02 -1.17
C TYR A 27 4.84 5.40 -1.81
N GLY A 28 4.80 5.46 -3.15
CA GLY A 28 4.64 6.72 -3.86
C GLY A 28 5.83 7.66 -3.75
N SER A 29 5.55 8.96 -3.88
CA SER A 29 6.59 10.01 -3.92
C SER A 29 7.36 10.12 -2.60
N ALA A 30 6.69 9.86 -1.48
CA ALA A 30 7.27 9.84 -0.15
C ALA A 30 8.30 8.73 0.04
N ALA A 31 8.07 7.54 -0.53
CA ALA A 31 9.04 6.45 -0.46
C ALA A 31 10.28 6.68 -1.35
N LYS A 32 10.16 7.45 -2.43
CA LYS A 32 11.23 7.69 -3.43
C LYS A 32 12.20 8.81 -3.04
N GLY A 33 12.09 9.37 -1.83
CA GLY A 33 12.95 10.48 -1.38
C GLY A 33 12.71 11.81 -2.12
N GLN A 34 11.65 11.86 -2.92
CA GLN A 34 11.25 13.03 -3.72
C GLN A 34 10.15 13.85 -3.03
N ALA A 35 9.76 13.47 -1.81
CA ALA A 35 8.75 14.18 -1.06
C ALA A 35 9.18 15.60 -0.72
N ARG A 36 8.29 16.53 -1.03
CA ARG A 36 8.33 17.93 -0.59
C ARG A 36 7.61 18.06 0.74
N GLU A 37 7.71 19.22 1.37
CA GLU A 37 7.10 19.49 2.69
C GLU A 37 5.57 19.31 2.73
N HIS A 38 4.92 19.37 1.56
CA HIS A 38 3.48 19.19 1.35
C HIS A 38 3.12 17.90 0.58
N SER A 39 4.04 16.94 0.44
CA SER A 39 3.73 15.69 -0.27
C SER A 39 2.82 14.79 0.57
N ASP A 40 1.79 14.24 -0.09
CA ASP A 40 0.90 13.23 0.49
C ASP A 40 1.69 12.01 0.96
N ILE A 41 1.25 11.41 2.06
CA ILE A 41 1.84 10.23 2.67
C ILE A 41 0.99 9.02 2.27
N ASP A 42 1.44 8.33 1.21
CA ASP A 42 0.79 7.13 0.68
C ASP A 42 1.04 5.90 1.56
N ILE A 43 0.04 5.50 2.34
CA ILE A 43 0.09 4.33 3.22
C ILE A 43 -0.75 3.20 2.64
N CYS A 44 -0.10 2.10 2.25
CA CYS A 44 -0.78 0.88 1.85
C CYS A 44 -0.80 -0.14 3.00
N ILE A 45 -1.96 -0.72 3.25
CA ILE A 45 -2.18 -1.70 4.33
C ILE A 45 -2.69 -3.02 3.74
N TYR A 46 -2.07 -4.13 4.12
CA TYR A 46 -2.66 -5.45 3.91
C TYR A 46 -3.48 -5.84 5.13
N TYR A 47 -4.79 -6.07 4.93
CA TYR A 47 -5.72 -6.40 6.00
C TYR A 47 -6.40 -7.75 5.73
N ASP A 48 -6.14 -8.75 6.57
CA ASP A 48 -6.52 -10.15 6.37
C ASP A 48 -8.01 -10.43 6.67
N LYS A 49 -8.89 -9.81 5.88
CA LYS A 49 -10.34 -9.99 5.89
C LYS A 49 -10.92 -9.84 4.49
N ASN A 50 -12.22 -10.12 4.36
CA ASN A 50 -12.98 -9.92 3.13
C ASN A 50 -13.04 -8.42 2.72
N ASN A 51 -13.47 -8.16 1.49
CA ASN A 51 -13.45 -6.84 0.88
C ASN A 51 -14.27 -5.80 1.68
N GLU A 52 -15.45 -6.15 2.15
CA GLU A 52 -16.29 -5.26 2.96
C GLU A 52 -15.57 -4.82 4.26
N LYS A 53 -14.99 -5.78 4.99
CA LYS A 53 -14.25 -5.50 6.22
C LYS A 53 -12.98 -4.69 5.94
N CYS A 54 -12.32 -4.91 4.82
CA CYS A 54 -11.19 -4.09 4.37
C CYS A 54 -11.61 -2.63 4.19
N SER A 55 -12.71 -2.37 3.47
CA SER A 55 -13.22 -1.01 3.26
C SER A 55 -13.59 -0.32 4.58
N ARG A 56 -14.22 -1.07 5.50
CA ARG A 56 -14.55 -0.57 6.84
C ARG A 56 -13.30 -0.26 7.68
N PHE A 57 -12.27 -1.10 7.59
CA PHE A 57 -11.01 -0.86 8.28
C PHE A 57 -10.30 0.38 7.73
N ARG A 58 -10.23 0.53 6.40
CA ARG A 58 -9.71 1.73 5.73
C ARG A 58 -10.43 2.99 6.21
N PHE A 59 -11.76 2.98 6.23
CA PHE A 59 -12.56 4.11 6.71
C PHE A 59 -12.22 4.48 8.16
N ARG A 60 -12.07 3.49 9.04
CA ARG A 60 -11.66 3.71 10.43
C ARG A 60 -10.27 4.32 10.52
N VAL A 61 -9.29 3.82 9.76
CA VAL A 61 -7.94 4.38 9.73
C VAL A 61 -7.98 5.86 9.33
N LEU A 62 -8.72 6.20 8.27
CA LEU A 62 -8.88 7.59 7.83
C LEU A 62 -9.52 8.47 8.92
N SER A 63 -10.51 7.93 9.63
CA SER A 63 -11.18 8.64 10.74
C SER A 63 -10.26 8.88 11.94
N GLU A 64 -9.36 7.96 12.25
CA GLU A 64 -8.41 8.08 13.37
C GLU A 64 -7.22 9.00 13.03
N LEU A 65 -6.75 8.97 11.79
CA LEU A 65 -5.67 9.85 11.33
C LEU A 65 -6.16 11.31 11.31
N PHE A 66 -7.36 11.54 10.75
CA PHE A 66 -8.08 12.82 10.67
C PHE A 66 -7.19 13.98 10.16
N ASP A 67 -6.50 13.75 9.04
CA ASP A 67 -5.60 14.69 8.40
C ASP A 67 -5.55 14.35 6.90
N GLU A 68 -5.72 15.37 6.05
CA GLU A 68 -5.76 15.23 4.57
C GLU A 68 -4.41 14.80 3.99
N LEU A 69 -3.35 14.86 4.78
CA LEU A 69 -2.00 14.44 4.37
C LEU A 69 -1.88 12.94 4.09
N TYR A 70 -2.79 12.10 4.60
CA TYR A 70 -2.64 10.64 4.53
C TYR A 70 -3.56 10.02 3.49
N ASP A 71 -2.97 9.48 2.43
CA ASP A 71 -3.67 8.63 1.48
C ASP A 71 -3.54 7.16 1.88
N VAL A 72 -4.63 6.61 2.40
CA VAL A 72 -4.67 5.24 2.91
C VAL A 72 -5.33 4.32 1.89
N HIS A 73 -4.63 3.24 1.53
CA HIS A 73 -5.08 2.23 0.58
C HIS A 73 -5.05 0.83 1.19
N ILE A 74 -5.98 -0.03 0.76
CA ILE A 74 -5.92 -1.46 1.06
C ILE A 74 -5.23 -2.17 -0.11
N PHE A 75 -4.17 -2.92 0.19
CA PHE A 75 -3.36 -3.62 -0.80
C PHE A 75 -4.21 -4.48 -1.75
N GLN A 76 -5.13 -5.27 -1.19
CA GLN A 76 -5.98 -6.17 -1.98
C GLN A 76 -7.03 -5.47 -2.85
N GLN A 77 -7.27 -4.18 -2.64
CA GLN A 77 -8.23 -3.38 -3.43
C GLN A 77 -7.53 -2.55 -4.53
N LEU A 78 -6.21 -2.56 -4.57
CA LEU A 78 -5.44 -1.81 -5.56
C LEU A 78 -5.34 -2.57 -6.90
N PRO A 79 -5.32 -1.86 -8.03
CA PRO A 79 -4.96 -2.44 -9.32
C PRO A 79 -3.59 -3.14 -9.24
N LEU A 80 -3.43 -4.23 -9.99
CA LEU A 80 -2.23 -5.07 -9.95
C LEU A 80 -0.91 -4.31 -10.18
N TYR A 81 -0.89 -3.35 -11.12
CA TYR A 81 0.31 -2.53 -11.37
C TYR A 81 0.67 -1.63 -10.17
N VAL A 82 -0.34 -1.11 -9.46
CA VAL A 82 -0.13 -0.31 -8.24
C VAL A 82 0.34 -1.21 -7.11
N ARG A 83 -0.23 -2.41 -6.96
CA ARG A 83 0.26 -3.41 -5.99
C ARG A 83 1.75 -3.69 -6.19
N ALA A 84 2.20 -3.84 -7.44
CA ALA A 84 3.61 -4.04 -7.77
C ALA A 84 4.50 -2.82 -7.42
N ASP A 85 3.99 -1.59 -7.57
CA ASP A 85 4.71 -0.37 -7.15
C ASP A 85 4.77 -0.24 -5.62
N VAL A 86 3.69 -0.56 -4.91
CA VAL A 86 3.64 -0.58 -3.43
C VAL A 86 4.75 -1.46 -2.87
N LEU A 87 4.97 -2.65 -3.42
CA LEU A 87 5.98 -3.60 -2.93
C LEU A 87 7.43 -3.10 -3.07
N LYS A 88 7.68 -2.04 -3.83
CA LYS A 88 8.98 -1.36 -3.93
C LYS A 88 9.17 -0.29 -2.85
N GLY A 89 8.13 -0.01 -2.07
CA GLY A 89 8.11 1.01 -1.03
C GLY A 89 8.83 0.61 0.26
N ASN A 90 8.75 1.48 1.25
CA ASN A 90 9.36 1.31 2.57
C ASN A 90 8.41 0.58 3.52
N ILE A 91 8.84 -0.56 4.05
CA ILE A 91 8.06 -1.35 5.01
C ILE A 91 8.03 -0.61 6.35
N LEU A 92 6.84 -0.14 6.77
CA LEU A 92 6.62 0.50 8.06
C LEU A 92 6.26 -0.51 9.16
N TYR A 93 5.59 -1.60 8.79
CA TYR A 93 5.22 -2.69 9.68
C TYR A 93 5.10 -3.99 8.90
N CYS A 94 5.51 -5.10 9.53
CA CYS A 94 5.38 -6.43 8.97
C CYS A 94 5.21 -7.43 10.11
N LYS A 95 4.08 -8.14 10.13
CA LYS A 95 3.76 -9.17 11.12
C LYS A 95 4.55 -10.46 10.87
N ASP A 96 4.67 -10.86 9.61
CA ASP A 96 5.40 -12.04 9.16
C ASP A 96 6.09 -11.74 7.83
N LYS A 97 7.43 -11.84 7.83
CA LYS A 97 8.25 -11.58 6.65
C LYS A 97 8.03 -12.61 5.56
N ASN A 98 7.82 -13.88 5.90
CA ASN A 98 7.59 -14.94 4.91
C ASN A 98 6.29 -14.67 4.14
N PHE A 99 5.23 -14.30 4.86
CA PHE A 99 3.97 -13.88 4.24
C PHE A 99 4.15 -12.71 3.25
N LEU A 100 4.94 -11.70 3.64
CA LEU A 100 5.24 -10.58 2.74
C LEU A 100 6.04 -11.02 1.52
N TYR A 101 7.04 -11.89 1.69
CA TYR A 101 7.82 -12.44 0.57
C TYR A 101 6.93 -13.24 -0.40
N ASP A 102 6.10 -14.15 0.11
CA ASP A 102 5.20 -14.96 -0.70
C ASP A 102 4.19 -14.09 -1.46
N THR A 103 3.60 -13.10 -0.77
CA THR A 103 2.70 -12.12 -1.38
C THR A 103 3.40 -11.33 -2.49
N SER A 104 4.66 -10.96 -2.26
CA SER A 104 5.45 -10.19 -3.22
C SER A 104 5.75 -10.99 -4.48
N ILE A 105 6.20 -12.24 -4.32
CA ILE A 105 6.48 -13.16 -5.43
C ILE A 105 5.22 -13.40 -6.24
N ALA A 106 4.09 -13.69 -5.58
CA ALA A 106 2.81 -13.90 -6.27
C ALA A 106 2.40 -12.66 -7.08
N THR A 107 2.44 -11.48 -6.45
CA THR A 107 2.05 -10.21 -7.10
C THR A 107 2.95 -9.88 -8.29
N ILE A 108 4.27 -10.06 -8.16
CA ILE A 108 5.22 -9.79 -9.25
C ILE A 108 4.99 -10.76 -10.42
N LYS A 109 4.76 -12.05 -10.14
CA LYS A 109 4.44 -13.05 -11.17
C LYS A 109 3.14 -12.71 -11.91
N GLU A 110 2.08 -12.36 -11.17
CA GLU A 110 0.81 -11.91 -11.76
C GLU A 110 1.03 -10.67 -12.64
N PHE A 111 1.79 -9.69 -12.13
CA PHE A 111 2.03 -8.44 -12.84
C PHE A 111 2.82 -8.68 -14.12
N GLU A 112 3.92 -9.43 -14.10
CA GLU A 112 4.70 -9.70 -15.31
C GLU A 112 3.88 -10.46 -16.36
N ALA A 113 2.98 -11.36 -15.96
CA ALA A 113 2.05 -12.01 -16.88
C ALA A 113 1.03 -11.04 -17.51
N PHE A 114 0.60 -10.01 -16.77
CA PHE A 114 -0.35 -9.00 -17.23
C PHE A 114 0.32 -7.82 -17.99
N LYS A 115 1.59 -7.54 -17.69
CA LYS A 115 2.32 -6.32 -18.08
C LYS A 115 2.32 -6.05 -19.57
N HIS A 116 2.43 -7.09 -20.41
CA HIS A 116 2.40 -6.92 -21.86
C HIS A 116 1.09 -6.27 -22.32
N ARG A 117 -0.05 -6.77 -21.84
CA ARG A 117 -1.37 -6.24 -22.20
C ARG A 117 -1.57 -4.81 -21.70
N LEU A 118 -1.03 -4.50 -20.52
CA LEU A 118 -1.04 -3.14 -20.00
C LEU A 118 -0.25 -2.20 -20.92
N TYR A 119 0.96 -2.59 -21.32
CA TYR A 119 1.84 -1.79 -22.17
C TYR A 119 1.28 -1.57 -23.58
N ASP A 120 0.64 -2.59 -24.14
CA ASP A 120 -0.09 -2.44 -25.41
C ASP A 120 -1.23 -1.41 -25.26
N TYR A 121 -1.98 -1.48 -24.16
CA TYR A 121 -3.12 -0.57 -23.91
C TYR A 121 -2.69 0.89 -23.71
N ILE A 122 -1.59 1.13 -22.99
CA ILE A 122 -1.09 2.50 -22.71
C ILE A 122 -0.16 3.04 -23.81
N GLY A 123 0.11 2.25 -24.87
CA GLY A 123 0.95 2.66 -26.00
C GLY A 123 2.45 2.75 -25.68
N GLU A 124 2.92 2.13 -24.59
CA GLU A 124 4.36 2.11 -24.24
C GLU A 124 5.17 1.16 -25.14
N LYS A 125 4.51 0.21 -25.80
CA LYS A 125 5.10 -0.59 -26.89
C LYS A 125 4.31 -0.40 -28.17
N THR A 126 4.99 -0.02 -29.23
CA THR A 126 4.41 0.00 -30.58
C THR A 126 4.28 -1.44 -31.06
N ILE A 127 3.09 -1.81 -31.57
CA ILE A 127 2.87 -3.08 -32.26
C ILE A 127 3.96 -3.22 -33.33
N THR A 128 4.83 -4.22 -33.20
CA THR A 128 5.75 -4.66 -34.27
C THR A 128 5.36 -6.05 -34.69
#